data_AF-A0AAU2XC41-F1
#
_entry.id   AF-A0AAU2XC41-F1
#
_cell.length_a   1.000
_cell.length_b   1.000
_cell.length_c   1.000
_cell.angle_alpha   90.00
_cell.angle_beta   90.00
_cell.angle_gamma   90.00
#
_symmetry.space_group_name_H-M   'P 1'
#
loop_
_entity.id
_entity.type
_entity.pdbx_description
1 polymer ?
#
loop_
_entity_poly.entity_id
_entity_poly.type
_entity_poly.pdbx_seq_one_letter_code
_entity_poly.pdbx_strand_id
1 'polypeptide(L)'
;MIAKTHAELGFGQMAARREKVSRWEAGRAVPELTAQLAMAHIHAVPQEEVISRKWPDWLHLAIGDARQLELPWTSAAVPEAILDAVVGRKLIQQEYLLATGKAARSLAEAWTDAMGEALGKSSEDAARDGSGLLRRPGTDGEAGSVLEACTRLRELQTFTKRFTADWLVHASEMELRTLANHFLASPEALRTGPDLLIIAAEGLAVCGFIARLQGEHINSQRYYLAALRCATAAADAETAAAIVTLHVGQYLDLQLHEEAAELVMAVGKLLNEQQISVKDPALVALMHAQTARIHAMRGDDLGRRRALSSGRQVLDTGVASGSLPILPIRCHAWLRLMDGVSLLDLGQPDRAIKHFAPVLSTAEATRLPLPPAARAMYMLRAAETQVALGDGIAAADTAARAATLLGGVRAAAAERVRFALHAYTHLPSVNKFLESL
;
A
#
# COMPACT_ATOMS: atom_id res chain seq x y z
N MET A 1 24.69 -3.76 -21.16
CA MET A 1 23.52 -4.37 -21.82
C MET A 1 22.98 -3.46 -22.91
N ILE A 2 22.43 -2.27 -22.58
CA ILE A 2 21.85 -1.32 -23.56
C ILE A 2 22.78 -1.00 -24.73
N ALA A 3 24.05 -0.67 -24.49
CA ALA A 3 25.02 -0.36 -25.55
C ALA A 3 25.30 -1.54 -26.51
N LYS A 4 25.25 -2.77 -26.00
CA LYS A 4 25.43 -3.99 -26.80
C LYS A 4 24.21 -4.19 -27.70
N THR A 5 23.01 -4.13 -27.13
CA THR A 5 21.75 -4.24 -27.87
C THR A 5 21.58 -3.13 -28.90
N HIS A 6 22.01 -1.90 -28.58
CA HIS A 6 22.01 -0.78 -29.52
C HIS A 6 22.85 -1.06 -30.77
N ALA A 7 24.02 -1.69 -30.61
CA ALA A 7 24.85 -2.11 -31.73
C ALA A 7 24.24 -3.31 -32.49
N GLU A 8 23.68 -4.29 -31.78
CA GLU A 8 23.01 -5.46 -32.37
C GLU A 8 21.79 -5.09 -33.21
N LEU A 9 21.05 -4.05 -32.82
CA LEU A 9 19.92 -3.51 -33.58
C LEU A 9 20.34 -2.60 -34.76
N GLY A 10 21.64 -2.43 -35.00
CA GLY A 10 22.16 -1.64 -36.13
C GLY A 10 22.13 -0.13 -35.92
N PHE A 11 21.88 0.35 -34.70
CA PHE A 11 21.88 1.79 -34.40
C PHE A 11 23.29 2.39 -34.21
N GLY A 12 24.32 1.56 -34.33
CA GLY A 12 25.72 1.96 -34.19
C GLY A 12 26.25 1.85 -32.76
N GLN A 13 27.47 2.32 -32.55
CA GLN A 13 28.16 2.21 -31.26
C GLN A 13 27.67 3.27 -30.28
N MET A 14 27.26 2.83 -29.08
CA MET A 14 26.87 3.73 -27.99
C MET A 14 27.87 3.62 -26.82
N ALA A 15 28.29 4.75 -26.26
CA ALA A 15 29.15 4.76 -25.08
C ALA A 15 28.41 4.18 -23.86
N ALA A 16 28.93 3.08 -23.31
CA ALA A 16 28.42 2.43 -22.10
C ALA A 16 28.98 3.10 -20.83
N ARG A 17 28.50 4.30 -20.50
CA ARG A 17 28.94 5.03 -19.30
C ARG A 17 27.85 5.10 -18.24
N ARG A 18 28.19 4.79 -16.99
CA ARG A 18 27.26 4.84 -15.86
C ARG A 18 26.72 6.25 -15.62
N GLU A 19 27.51 7.29 -15.88
CA GLU A 19 27.01 8.67 -15.75
C GLU A 19 25.88 8.99 -16.74
N LYS A 20 25.86 8.36 -17.92
CA LYS A 20 24.80 8.57 -18.92
C LYS A 20 23.46 8.02 -18.41
N VAL A 21 23.47 6.79 -17.88
CA VAL A 21 22.30 6.14 -17.30
C VAL A 21 21.81 6.89 -16.06
N SER A 22 22.72 7.28 -15.17
CA SER A 22 22.38 8.06 -13.98
C SER A 22 21.69 9.39 -14.32
N ARG A 23 22.06 10.05 -15.43
CA ARG A 23 21.37 11.26 -15.90
C ARG A 23 19.96 10.98 -16.42
N TRP A 24 19.72 9.81 -17.01
CA TRP A 24 18.38 9.39 -17.44
C TRP A 24 17.49 9.08 -16.24
N GLU A 25 18.00 8.31 -15.27
CA GLU A 25 17.31 7.95 -14.02
C GLU A 25 16.94 9.19 -13.20
N ALA A 26 17.85 10.17 -13.13
CA ALA A 26 17.61 11.44 -12.43
C ALA A 26 16.71 12.43 -13.20
N GLY A 27 16.18 12.05 -14.38
CA GLY A 27 15.36 12.92 -15.23
C GLY A 27 16.10 14.13 -15.82
N ARG A 28 17.43 14.19 -15.71
CA ARG A 28 18.27 15.31 -16.17
C ARG A 28 18.56 15.26 -17.67
N ALA A 29 18.36 14.11 -18.30
CA ALA A 29 18.53 13.92 -19.73
C ALA A 29 17.52 12.90 -20.26
N VAL A 30 17.03 13.13 -21.47
CA VAL A 30 16.21 12.17 -22.19
C VAL A 30 17.12 11.31 -23.07
N PRO A 31 17.05 9.97 -22.99
CA PRO A 31 17.76 9.10 -23.91
C PRO A 31 17.31 9.33 -25.35
N GLU A 32 18.25 9.28 -26.29
CA GLU A 32 17.93 9.33 -27.72
C GLU A 32 16.98 8.18 -28.11
N LEU A 33 16.16 8.38 -29.14
CA LEU A 33 15.14 7.40 -29.55
C LEU A 33 15.75 6.01 -29.81
N THR A 34 16.92 5.92 -30.44
CA THR A 34 17.60 4.65 -30.70
C THR A 34 18.05 3.95 -29.41
N ALA A 35 18.48 4.71 -28.40
CA ALA A 35 18.75 4.20 -27.06
C ALA A 35 17.47 3.70 -26.39
N GLN A 36 16.35 4.41 -26.55
CA GLN A 36 15.04 3.98 -26.07
C GLN A 36 14.58 2.68 -26.75
N LEU A 37 14.73 2.55 -28.07
CA LEU A 37 14.39 1.34 -28.80
C LEU A 37 15.27 0.15 -28.39
N ALA A 38 16.56 0.39 -28.11
CA ALA A 38 17.45 -0.65 -27.56
C ALA A 38 17.01 -1.10 -26.16
N MET A 39 16.58 -0.17 -25.30
CA MET A 39 15.99 -0.50 -24.00
C MET A 39 14.67 -1.27 -24.17
N ALA A 40 13.78 -0.81 -25.05
CA ALA A 40 12.50 -1.46 -25.33
C ALA A 40 12.69 -2.89 -25.83
N HIS A 41 13.67 -3.14 -26.70
CA HIS A 41 14.01 -4.47 -27.18
C HIS A 41 14.48 -5.40 -26.05
N ILE A 42 15.31 -4.92 -25.13
CA ILE A 42 15.73 -5.69 -23.93
C ILE A 42 14.53 -6.11 -23.09
N HIS A 43 13.53 -5.22 -23.01
CA HIS A 43 12.35 -5.39 -22.19
C HIS A 43 11.11 -5.90 -22.95
N ALA A 44 11.29 -6.35 -24.20
CA ALA A 44 10.22 -6.82 -25.07
C ALA A 44 9.02 -5.85 -25.23
N VAL A 45 9.28 -4.54 -25.18
CA VAL A 45 8.27 -3.51 -25.46
C VAL A 45 8.19 -3.25 -26.98
N PRO A 46 6.99 -3.26 -27.60
CA PRO A 46 6.82 -2.93 -29.00
C PRO A 46 7.34 -1.52 -29.33
N GLN A 47 8.03 -1.38 -30.48
CA GLN A 47 8.57 -0.10 -30.93
C GLN A 47 7.50 0.98 -31.09
N GLU A 48 6.29 0.59 -31.49
CA GLU A 48 5.13 1.49 -31.66
C GLU A 48 4.79 2.22 -30.34
N GLU A 49 4.87 1.52 -29.21
CA GLU A 49 4.59 2.07 -27.89
C GLU A 49 5.66 3.06 -27.41
N VAL A 50 6.92 2.81 -27.76
CA VAL A 50 8.04 3.74 -27.48
C VAL A 50 7.82 5.06 -28.20
N ILE A 51 7.36 5.00 -29.44
CA ILE A 51 7.11 6.18 -30.28
C ILE A 51 5.86 6.94 -29.81
N SER A 52 4.80 6.22 -29.42
CA SER A 52 3.52 6.83 -29.04
C SER A 52 3.56 7.48 -27.65
N ARG A 53 4.12 6.81 -26.63
CA ARG A 53 4.09 7.28 -25.23
C ARG A 53 5.23 8.23 -24.89
N LYS A 54 6.33 8.23 -25.66
CA LYS A 54 7.58 9.01 -25.42
C LYS A 54 8.23 8.69 -24.07
N TRP A 55 9.45 9.17 -23.87
CA TRP A 55 10.15 9.02 -22.58
C TRP A 55 9.59 9.98 -21.52
N PRO A 56 9.47 9.55 -20.25
CA PRO A 56 9.72 8.19 -19.72
C PRO A 56 8.51 7.26 -19.80
N ASP A 57 7.39 7.72 -20.35
CA ASP A 57 6.06 7.14 -20.21
C ASP A 57 5.85 5.79 -20.92
N TRP A 58 6.79 5.23 -21.68
CA TRP A 58 6.70 3.84 -22.17
C TRP A 58 7.37 2.83 -21.23
N LEU A 59 8.19 3.29 -20.28
CA LEU A 59 8.98 2.40 -19.41
C LEU A 59 8.12 1.52 -18.52
N HIS A 60 6.88 1.90 -18.18
CA HIS A 60 5.97 1.05 -17.41
C HIS A 60 5.59 -0.24 -18.16
N LEU A 61 5.66 -0.24 -19.49
CA LEU A 61 5.46 -1.44 -20.31
C LEU A 61 6.65 -2.41 -20.18
N ALA A 62 7.87 -1.87 -20.04
CA ALA A 62 9.11 -2.66 -19.95
C ALA A 62 9.24 -3.51 -18.69
N ILE A 63 8.41 -3.22 -17.69
CA ILE A 63 8.45 -3.89 -16.38
C ILE A 63 7.39 -5.02 -16.32
N GLY A 64 6.48 -5.07 -17.30
CA GLY A 64 5.32 -5.96 -17.32
C GLY A 64 4.18 -5.48 -16.42
N ASP A 65 4.24 -4.23 -15.97
CA ASP A 65 3.42 -3.74 -14.85
C ASP A 65 2.23 -2.89 -15.30
N ALA A 66 2.20 -2.49 -16.57
CA ALA A 66 1.12 -1.72 -17.16
C ALA A 66 -0.24 -2.43 -17.11
N ARG A 67 -0.25 -3.77 -17.18
CA ARG A 67 -1.48 -4.58 -17.20
C ARG A 67 -2.37 -4.27 -16.00
N GLN A 68 -1.80 -4.14 -14.80
CA GLN A 68 -2.57 -3.81 -13.59
C GLN A 68 -3.21 -2.42 -13.60
N LEU A 69 -2.69 -1.49 -14.39
CA LEU A 69 -3.28 -0.16 -14.59
C LEU A 69 -4.30 -0.15 -15.74
N GLU A 70 -4.11 -1.01 -16.74
CA GLU A 70 -4.93 -1.07 -17.95
C GLU A 70 -6.14 -2.01 -17.82
N LEU A 71 -6.16 -2.91 -16.82
CA LEU A 71 -7.32 -3.78 -16.55
C LEU A 71 -8.60 -2.95 -16.32
N PRO A 72 -9.71 -3.29 -17.00
CA PRO A 72 -10.95 -2.51 -16.91
C PRO A 72 -11.56 -2.61 -15.51
N TRP A 73 -12.30 -1.57 -15.11
CA TRP A 73 -13.01 -1.51 -13.83
C TRP A 73 -14.33 -2.28 -13.87
N THR A 74 -14.29 -3.56 -14.23
CA THR A 74 -15.47 -4.42 -14.32
C THR A 74 -15.32 -5.65 -13.43
N SER A 75 -16.44 -6.24 -13.00
CA SER A 75 -16.43 -7.47 -12.21
C SER A 75 -15.74 -8.63 -12.95
N ALA A 76 -15.88 -8.70 -14.28
CA ALA A 76 -15.23 -9.72 -15.11
C ALA A 76 -13.69 -9.68 -15.07
N ALA A 77 -13.09 -8.52 -14.79
CA ALA A 77 -11.64 -8.37 -14.68
C ALA A 77 -11.08 -8.70 -13.28
N VAL A 78 -11.95 -8.89 -12.28
CA VAL A 78 -11.52 -9.18 -10.90
C VAL A 78 -10.63 -10.43 -10.80
N PRO A 79 -10.97 -11.59 -11.39
CA PRO A 79 -10.16 -12.79 -11.21
C PRO A 79 -8.74 -12.61 -11.77
N GLU A 80 -8.63 -11.96 -12.93
CA GLU A 80 -7.35 -11.61 -13.54
C GLU A 80 -6.56 -10.62 -12.68
N ALA A 81 -7.23 -9.60 -12.12
CA ALA A 81 -6.59 -8.65 -11.22
C ALA A 81 -6.00 -9.32 -9.96
N ILE A 82 -6.72 -10.27 -9.37
CA ILE A 82 -6.25 -11.04 -8.21
C ILE A 82 -5.05 -11.91 -8.60
N LEU A 83 -5.17 -12.67 -9.70
CA LEU A 83 -4.10 -13.56 -10.15
C LEU A 83 -2.83 -12.79 -10.50
N ASP A 84 -2.92 -11.68 -11.21
CA ASP A 84 -1.76 -10.85 -11.54
C ASP A 84 -1.09 -10.26 -10.30
N ALA A 85 -1.86 -9.90 -9.26
CA ALA A 85 -1.30 -9.41 -7.99
C ALA A 85 -0.55 -10.52 -7.23
N VAL A 86 -1.10 -11.74 -7.20
CA VAL A 86 -0.51 -12.88 -6.47
C VAL A 86 0.63 -13.55 -7.25
N VAL A 87 0.48 -13.79 -8.56
CA VAL A 87 1.49 -14.44 -9.41
C VAL A 87 2.65 -13.52 -9.69
N GLY A 88 2.38 -12.22 -9.83
CA GLY A 88 3.39 -11.27 -10.22
C GLY A 88 4.34 -10.86 -9.09
N ARG A 89 4.15 -11.34 -7.84
CA ARG A 89 4.97 -10.93 -6.71
C ARG A 89 6.45 -11.22 -6.97
N LYS A 90 7.26 -10.17 -7.01
CA LYS A 90 8.73 -10.26 -7.09
C LYS A 90 9.30 -9.91 -5.72
N LEU A 91 10.14 -10.77 -5.15
CA LEU A 91 10.84 -10.51 -3.88
C LEU A 91 12.00 -9.52 -4.06
N ILE A 92 11.70 -8.34 -4.61
CA ILE A 92 12.68 -7.28 -4.88
C ILE A 92 12.16 -5.99 -4.26
N GLN A 93 12.95 -5.39 -3.37
CA GLN A 93 12.69 -4.06 -2.85
C GLN A 93 12.91 -3.04 -3.97
N GLN A 94 11.87 -2.26 -4.25
CA GLN A 94 11.87 -1.28 -5.33
C GLN A 94 11.25 0.01 -4.80
N GLU A 95 11.96 1.12 -4.97
CA GLU A 95 11.56 2.44 -4.44
C GLU A 95 10.67 3.22 -5.42
N TYR A 96 9.93 2.53 -6.29
CA TYR A 96 8.99 3.17 -7.22
C TYR A 96 7.61 2.52 -7.19
N LEU A 97 6.65 3.27 -7.72
CA LEU A 97 5.25 2.87 -7.89
C LEU A 97 4.93 2.76 -9.38
N LEU A 98 3.97 1.90 -9.70
CA LEU A 98 3.34 1.75 -11.01
C LEU A 98 2.62 3.02 -11.43
N ALA A 99 1.86 3.62 -10.52
CA ALA A 99 1.16 4.87 -10.74
C ALA A 99 1.83 5.99 -9.94
N THR A 100 2.41 6.96 -10.63
CA THR A 100 2.93 8.23 -10.08
C THR A 100 2.53 9.39 -11.00
N GLY A 101 2.62 10.63 -10.51
CA GLY A 101 2.24 11.81 -11.26
C GLY A 101 0.86 11.69 -11.94
N LYS A 102 0.84 11.85 -13.28
CA LYS A 102 -0.40 11.76 -14.08
C LYS A 102 -1.09 10.40 -13.99
N ALA A 103 -0.35 9.31 -13.84
CA ALA A 103 -0.92 7.97 -13.75
C ALA A 103 -1.67 7.79 -12.43
N ALA A 104 -1.17 8.35 -11.32
CA ALA A 104 -1.86 8.34 -10.03
C ALA A 104 -3.16 9.14 -10.07
N ARG A 105 -3.16 10.30 -10.75
CA ARG A 105 -4.37 11.10 -10.98
C ARG A 105 -5.41 10.36 -11.82
N SER A 106 -4.97 9.82 -12.95
CA SER A 106 -5.85 9.08 -13.88
C SER A 106 -6.44 7.85 -13.19
N LEU A 107 -5.67 7.19 -12.32
CA LEU A 107 -6.15 6.09 -11.50
C LEU A 107 -7.25 6.55 -10.54
N ALA A 108 -7.07 7.68 -9.85
CA ALA A 108 -8.06 8.22 -8.91
C ALA A 108 -9.37 8.61 -9.62
N GLU A 109 -9.27 9.26 -10.78
CA GLU A 109 -10.41 9.63 -11.63
C GLU A 109 -11.15 8.38 -12.12
N ALA A 110 -10.44 7.44 -12.75
CA ALA A 110 -11.03 6.22 -13.27
C ALA A 110 -11.69 5.36 -12.18
N TRP A 111 -11.08 5.28 -10.99
CA TRP A 111 -11.69 4.60 -9.85
C TRP A 111 -12.97 5.30 -9.37
N THR A 112 -12.94 6.63 -9.24
CA THR A 112 -14.10 7.40 -8.76
C THR A 112 -15.28 7.26 -9.70
N ASP A 113 -15.05 7.35 -11.01
CA ASP A 113 -16.07 7.16 -12.04
C ASP A 113 -16.65 5.74 -12.00
N ALA A 114 -15.78 4.72 -11.93
CA ALA A 114 -16.21 3.33 -11.86
C ALA A 114 -17.00 3.01 -10.59
N MET A 115 -16.62 3.59 -9.44
CA MET A 115 -17.37 3.44 -8.19
C MET A 115 -18.74 4.12 -8.27
N GLY A 116 -18.82 5.32 -8.85
CA GLY A 116 -20.09 5.99 -9.09
C GLY A 116 -21.04 5.15 -9.95
N GLU A 117 -20.52 4.54 -11.03
CA GLU A 117 -21.31 3.64 -11.88
C GLU A 117 -21.77 2.38 -11.13
N ALA A 118 -20.89 1.76 -10.32
CA ALA A 118 -21.20 0.57 -9.54
C ALA A 118 -22.30 0.84 -8.49
N LEU A 119 -22.21 1.96 -7.77
CA LEU A 119 -23.22 2.40 -6.81
C LEU A 119 -24.57 2.70 -7.49
N GLY A 120 -24.54 3.33 -8.67
CA GLY A 120 -25.75 3.60 -9.46
C GLY A 120 -26.48 2.32 -9.84
N LYS A 121 -25.76 1.32 -10.38
CA LYS A 121 -26.34 0.00 -10.75
C LYS A 121 -26.90 -0.75 -9.54
N SER A 122 -26.18 -0.76 -8.42
CA SER A 122 -26.63 -1.44 -7.20
C SER A 122 -27.94 -0.86 -6.65
N SER A 123 -28.12 0.46 -6.73
CA SER A 123 -29.36 1.13 -6.34
C SER A 123 -30.55 0.75 -7.24
N GLU A 124 -30.32 0.65 -8.56
CA GLU A 124 -31.35 0.21 -9.51
C GLU A 124 -31.77 -1.25 -9.29
N ASP A 125 -30.80 -2.13 -9.03
CA ASP A 125 -31.07 -3.56 -8.78
C ASP A 125 -31.82 -3.76 -7.45
N ALA A 126 -31.44 -3.03 -6.39
CA ALA A 126 -32.16 -3.04 -5.12
C ALA A 126 -33.61 -2.51 -5.23
N ALA A 127 -33.87 -1.57 -6.15
CA ALA A 127 -35.22 -1.08 -6.42
C ALA A 127 -36.07 -2.07 -7.24
N ARG A 128 -35.43 -2.97 -8.01
CA ARG A 128 -36.11 -4.01 -8.81
C ARG A 128 -36.37 -5.29 -8.01
N ASP A 129 -35.41 -5.70 -7.18
CA ASP A 129 -35.53 -6.87 -6.29
C ASP A 129 -36.12 -6.44 -4.94
N GLY A 130 -37.44 -6.29 -4.88
CA GLY A 130 -38.19 -5.97 -3.65
C GLY A 130 -38.11 -7.00 -2.50
N SER A 131 -37.13 -7.91 -2.51
CA SER A 131 -36.88 -8.87 -1.43
C SER A 131 -35.39 -8.93 -1.08
N GLY A 132 -34.96 -8.02 -0.20
CA GLY A 132 -33.65 -8.08 0.44
C GLY A 132 -33.57 -9.24 1.44
N LEU A 133 -33.24 -10.44 0.94
CA LEU A 133 -32.74 -11.52 1.80
C LEU A 133 -31.26 -11.70 1.51
N LEU A 134 -30.45 -11.20 2.44
CA LEU A 134 -29.04 -11.55 2.63
C LEU A 134 -28.93 -13.08 2.65
N ARG A 135 -28.57 -13.69 1.52
CA ARG A 135 -28.29 -15.12 1.47
C ARG A 135 -26.89 -15.32 2.03
N ARG A 136 -26.83 -15.54 3.35
CA ARG A 136 -25.64 -16.05 4.04
C ARG A 136 -25.11 -17.25 3.24
N PRO A 137 -23.81 -17.33 2.92
CA PRO A 137 -23.23 -18.55 2.37
C PRO A 137 -23.57 -19.72 3.30
N GLY A 138 -24.14 -20.79 2.75
CA GLY A 138 -24.51 -21.98 3.53
C GLY A 138 -23.30 -22.53 4.27
N THR A 139 -23.45 -22.82 5.55
CA THR A 139 -22.38 -23.16 6.52
C THR A 139 -21.70 -24.51 6.31
N ASP A 140 -22.04 -25.25 5.27
CA ASP A 140 -21.58 -26.62 5.07
C ASP A 140 -20.47 -26.63 4.00
N GLY A 141 -19.27 -26.20 4.41
CA GLY A 141 -18.09 -26.17 3.54
C GLY A 141 -17.33 -27.49 3.59
N GLU A 142 -17.36 -28.26 2.50
CA GLU A 142 -16.38 -29.32 2.25
C GLU A 142 -14.96 -28.75 2.31
N ALA A 143 -13.99 -29.59 2.73
CA ALA A 143 -12.58 -29.20 2.76
C ALA A 143 -12.11 -28.80 1.34
N GLY A 144 -11.57 -27.59 1.21
CA GLY A 144 -11.19 -26.97 -0.08
C GLY A 144 -12.27 -26.07 -0.70
N SER A 145 -13.35 -25.78 0.02
CA SER A 145 -14.42 -24.90 -0.47
C SER A 145 -14.06 -23.40 -0.39
N VAL A 146 -14.75 -22.60 -1.21
CA VAL A 146 -14.68 -21.11 -1.23
C VAL A 146 -15.00 -20.52 0.14
N LEU A 147 -15.98 -21.09 0.84
CA LEU A 147 -16.36 -20.64 2.18
C LEU A 147 -15.25 -20.90 3.20
N GLU A 148 -14.55 -22.02 3.08
CA GLU A 148 -13.39 -22.31 3.91
C GLU A 148 -12.26 -21.32 3.63
N ALA A 149 -11.96 -21.02 2.36
CA ALA A 149 -10.97 -20.00 1.98
C ALA A 149 -11.31 -18.62 2.55
N CYS A 150 -12.57 -18.21 2.47
CA CYS A 150 -13.07 -16.96 3.06
C CYS A 150 -12.96 -16.93 4.58
N THR A 151 -13.30 -18.04 5.24
CA THR A 151 -13.16 -18.18 6.70
C THR A 151 -11.71 -18.05 7.10
N ARG A 152 -10.80 -18.75 6.42
CA ARG A 152 -9.36 -18.67 6.65
C ARG A 152 -8.81 -17.27 6.40
N LEU A 153 -9.22 -16.57 5.33
CA LEU A 153 -8.81 -15.18 5.10
C LEU A 153 -9.22 -14.25 6.25
N ARG A 154 -10.47 -14.36 6.73
CA ARG A 154 -10.93 -13.59 7.90
C ARG A 154 -10.15 -13.95 9.16
N GLU A 155 -9.89 -15.22 9.39
CA GLU A 155 -9.06 -15.66 10.51
C GLU A 155 -7.63 -15.12 10.39
N LEU A 156 -7.00 -15.18 9.22
CA LEU A 156 -5.67 -14.63 8.94
C LEU A 156 -5.61 -13.12 9.23
N GLN A 157 -6.66 -12.36 8.89
CA GLN A 157 -6.77 -10.95 9.26
C GLN A 157 -6.79 -10.77 10.79
N THR A 158 -7.47 -11.61 11.55
CA THR A 158 -7.41 -11.56 13.02
C THR A 158 -6.06 -12.00 13.58
N PHE A 159 -5.37 -12.90 12.87
CA PHE A 159 -4.05 -13.42 13.19
C PHE A 159 -2.90 -12.45 12.87
N THR A 160 -3.17 -11.34 12.17
CA THR A 160 -2.24 -10.19 12.10
C THR A 160 -1.77 -9.73 13.48
N LYS A 161 -2.56 -10.01 14.54
CA LYS A 161 -2.22 -9.73 15.94
C LYS A 161 -1.22 -10.70 16.58
N ARG A 162 -1.01 -11.88 15.99
CA ARG A 162 -0.29 -13.02 16.62
C ARG A 162 0.86 -13.57 15.78
N PHE A 163 0.78 -13.49 14.46
CA PHE A 163 1.75 -14.11 13.56
C PHE A 163 2.62 -13.08 12.83
N THR A 164 3.75 -13.55 12.33
CA THR A 164 4.73 -12.74 11.61
C THR A 164 4.22 -12.39 10.21
N ALA A 165 4.75 -11.30 9.66
CA ALA A 165 4.38 -10.79 8.34
C ALA A 165 4.59 -11.83 7.21
N ASP A 166 5.68 -12.60 7.25
CA ASP A 166 6.04 -13.54 6.19
C ASP A 166 5.02 -14.68 6.02
N TRP A 167 4.63 -15.29 7.14
CA TRP A 167 3.68 -16.40 7.15
C TRP A 167 2.29 -15.96 6.68
N LEU A 168 1.85 -14.76 7.11
CA LEU A 168 0.54 -14.22 6.75
C LEU A 168 0.39 -13.97 5.26
N VAL A 169 1.44 -13.52 4.56
CA VAL A 169 1.36 -13.26 3.12
C VAL A 169 1.19 -14.55 2.33
N HIS A 170 2.03 -15.56 2.58
CA HIS A 170 1.96 -16.82 1.84
C HIS A 170 0.61 -17.52 2.05
N ALA A 171 0.11 -17.53 3.29
CA ALA A 171 -1.20 -18.09 3.58
C ALA A 171 -2.32 -17.31 2.86
N SER A 172 -2.28 -15.98 2.88
CA SER A 172 -3.30 -15.14 2.23
C SER A 172 -3.27 -15.27 0.70
N GLU A 173 -2.09 -15.34 0.09
CA GLU A 173 -1.93 -15.52 -1.36
C GLU A 173 -2.54 -16.83 -1.87
N MET A 174 -2.39 -17.92 -1.11
CA MET A 174 -2.99 -19.22 -1.47
C MET A 174 -4.52 -19.15 -1.48
N GLU A 175 -5.11 -18.54 -0.47
CA GLU A 175 -6.57 -18.41 -0.37
C GLU A 175 -7.11 -17.44 -1.44
N LEU A 176 -6.39 -16.34 -1.73
CA LEU A 176 -6.75 -15.41 -2.82
C LEU A 176 -6.70 -16.08 -4.20
N ARG A 177 -5.71 -16.95 -4.45
CA ARG A 177 -5.65 -17.75 -5.69
C ARG A 177 -6.84 -18.70 -5.81
N THR A 178 -7.25 -19.31 -4.70
CA THR A 178 -8.43 -20.19 -4.64
C THR A 178 -9.70 -19.42 -4.99
N LEU A 179 -9.88 -18.21 -4.43
CA LEU A 179 -11.01 -17.33 -4.77
C LEU A 179 -11.00 -16.91 -6.25
N ALA A 180 -9.86 -16.51 -6.78
CA ALA A 180 -9.76 -16.12 -8.18
C ALA A 180 -10.10 -17.27 -9.15
N ASN A 181 -9.59 -18.47 -8.87
CA ASN A 181 -9.92 -19.66 -9.64
C ASN A 181 -11.41 -20.01 -9.54
N HIS A 182 -12.03 -19.82 -8.38
CA HIS A 182 -13.47 -20.00 -8.23
C HIS A 182 -14.26 -19.01 -9.10
N PHE A 183 -13.90 -17.73 -9.12
CA PHE A 183 -14.58 -16.75 -9.97
C PHE A 183 -14.40 -17.04 -11.46
N LEU A 184 -13.25 -17.58 -11.88
CA LEU A 184 -13.04 -18.04 -13.26
C LEU A 184 -13.93 -19.23 -13.61
N ALA A 185 -14.08 -20.19 -12.68
CA ALA A 185 -14.91 -21.38 -12.86
C ALA A 185 -16.41 -21.09 -12.73
N SER A 186 -16.79 -20.02 -12.03
CA SER A 186 -18.18 -19.63 -11.77
C SER A 186 -18.35 -18.12 -11.87
N PRO A 187 -18.38 -17.55 -13.10
CA PRO A 187 -18.53 -16.09 -13.30
C PRO A 187 -19.81 -15.51 -12.68
N GLU A 188 -20.85 -16.32 -12.49
CA GLU A 188 -22.07 -15.95 -11.76
C GLU A 188 -21.79 -15.51 -10.33
N ALA A 189 -20.77 -16.10 -9.66
CA ALA A 189 -20.41 -15.78 -8.29
C ALA A 189 -19.93 -14.33 -8.14
N LEU A 190 -19.41 -13.71 -9.20
CA LEU A 190 -19.07 -12.28 -9.22
C LEU A 190 -20.31 -11.39 -9.18
N ARG A 191 -21.46 -11.87 -9.67
CA ARG A 191 -22.73 -11.13 -9.65
C ARG A 191 -23.51 -11.36 -8.37
N THR A 192 -23.49 -12.59 -7.84
CA THR A 192 -24.32 -12.97 -6.70
C THR A 192 -23.58 -12.94 -5.36
N GLY A 193 -22.29 -12.63 -5.34
CA GLY A 193 -21.43 -12.75 -4.16
C GLY A 193 -20.64 -11.48 -3.78
N PRO A 194 -21.30 -10.33 -3.51
CA PRO A 194 -20.61 -9.12 -3.04
C PRO A 194 -19.78 -9.37 -1.78
N ASP A 195 -20.26 -10.22 -0.86
CA ASP A 195 -19.51 -10.61 0.33
C ASP A 195 -18.17 -11.29 0.02
N LEU A 196 -18.11 -12.12 -1.04
CA LEU A 196 -16.87 -12.79 -1.46
C LEU A 196 -15.87 -11.78 -2.02
N LEU A 197 -16.36 -10.82 -2.80
CA LEU A 197 -15.56 -9.73 -3.34
C LEU A 197 -15.00 -8.83 -2.23
N ILE A 198 -15.79 -8.52 -1.20
CA ILE A 198 -15.33 -7.77 -0.03
C ILE A 198 -14.23 -8.53 0.71
N ILE A 199 -14.41 -9.84 0.98
CA ILE A 199 -13.39 -10.66 1.64
C ILE A 199 -12.09 -10.71 0.83
N ALA A 200 -12.18 -10.84 -0.50
CA ALA A 200 -11.02 -10.78 -1.38
C ALA A 200 -10.33 -9.41 -1.30
N ALA A 201 -11.11 -8.31 -1.34
CA ALA A 201 -10.60 -6.95 -1.20
C ALA A 201 -9.84 -6.77 0.12
N GLU A 202 -10.40 -7.26 1.22
CA GLU A 202 -9.77 -7.15 2.52
C GLU A 202 -8.48 -7.97 2.64
N GLY A 203 -8.48 -9.21 2.13
CA GLY A 203 -7.29 -10.07 2.09
C GLY A 203 -6.15 -9.44 1.27
N LEU A 204 -6.48 -8.90 0.09
CA LEU A 204 -5.53 -8.17 -0.76
C LEU A 204 -4.99 -6.92 -0.05
N ALA A 205 -5.84 -6.15 0.65
CA ALA A 205 -5.39 -4.97 1.40
C ALA A 205 -4.36 -5.34 2.49
N VAL A 206 -4.52 -6.48 3.16
CA VAL A 206 -3.54 -7.00 4.13
C VAL A 206 -2.23 -7.39 3.44
N CYS A 207 -2.28 -8.11 2.33
CA CYS A 207 -1.08 -8.41 1.52
C CYS A 207 -0.37 -7.12 1.09
N GLY A 208 -1.12 -6.12 0.64
CA GLY A 208 -0.62 -4.81 0.26
C GLY A 208 0.09 -4.10 1.41
N PHE A 209 -0.51 -4.10 2.60
CA PHE A 209 0.10 -3.54 3.80
C PHE A 209 1.41 -4.23 4.16
N ILE A 210 1.46 -5.56 4.13
CA ILE A 210 2.68 -6.31 4.46
C ILE A 210 3.78 -6.06 3.42
N ALA A 211 3.45 -6.12 2.12
CA ALA A 211 4.39 -5.82 1.06
C ALA A 211 4.98 -4.41 1.19
N ARG A 212 4.15 -3.42 1.57
CA ARG A 212 4.62 -2.06 1.87
C ARG A 212 5.62 -2.04 3.03
N LEU A 213 5.33 -2.74 4.13
CA LEU A 213 6.26 -2.84 5.26
C LEU A 213 7.62 -3.43 4.83
N GLN A 214 7.59 -4.41 3.92
CA GLN A 214 8.76 -5.07 3.36
C GLN A 214 9.57 -4.21 2.37
N GLY A 215 9.02 -3.07 1.92
CA GLY A 215 9.63 -2.29 0.84
C GLY A 215 9.34 -2.81 -0.57
N GLU A 216 8.45 -3.80 -0.68
CA GLU A 216 7.98 -4.33 -1.96
C GLU A 216 6.88 -3.41 -2.52
N HIS A 217 7.20 -2.14 -2.76
CA HIS A 217 6.19 -1.11 -3.08
C HIS A 217 5.40 -1.43 -4.36
N ILE A 218 6.01 -2.04 -5.37
CA ILE A 218 5.24 -2.47 -6.55
C ILE A 218 4.21 -3.54 -6.19
N ASN A 219 4.61 -4.58 -5.48
CA ASN A 219 3.69 -5.65 -5.06
C ASN A 219 2.57 -5.07 -4.19
N SER A 220 2.93 -4.18 -3.26
CA SER A 220 1.95 -3.45 -2.45
C SER A 220 0.92 -2.72 -3.29
N GLN A 221 1.33 -2.00 -4.33
CA GLN A 221 0.41 -1.28 -5.18
C GLN A 221 -0.45 -2.22 -6.02
N ARG A 222 0.09 -3.34 -6.53
CA ARG A 222 -0.70 -4.35 -7.24
C ARG A 222 -1.79 -4.95 -6.36
N TYR A 223 -1.46 -5.27 -5.11
CA TYR A 223 -2.45 -5.73 -4.15
C TYR A 223 -3.54 -4.68 -3.88
N TYR A 224 -3.16 -3.41 -3.67
CA TYR A 224 -4.16 -2.35 -3.47
C TYR A 224 -5.04 -2.13 -4.71
N LEU A 225 -4.48 -2.18 -5.92
CA LEU A 225 -5.24 -2.05 -7.17
C LEU A 225 -6.22 -3.20 -7.37
N ALA A 226 -5.80 -4.44 -7.11
CA ALA A 226 -6.67 -5.61 -7.15
C ALA A 226 -7.75 -5.54 -6.07
N ALA A 227 -7.40 -5.12 -4.85
CA ALA A 227 -8.35 -4.91 -3.76
C ALA A 227 -9.41 -3.88 -4.12
N LEU A 228 -8.97 -2.76 -4.73
CA LEU A 228 -9.85 -1.67 -5.13
C LEU A 228 -10.85 -2.13 -6.19
N ARG A 229 -10.41 -2.94 -7.17
CA ARG A 229 -11.31 -3.55 -8.16
C ARG A 229 -12.33 -4.49 -7.52
N CYS A 230 -11.92 -5.28 -6.54
CA CYS A 230 -12.84 -6.15 -5.80
C CYS A 230 -13.91 -5.33 -5.06
N ALA A 231 -13.50 -4.29 -4.32
CA ALA A 231 -14.42 -3.42 -3.58
C ALA A 231 -15.36 -2.63 -4.52
N THR A 232 -14.84 -2.11 -5.65
CA THR A 232 -15.66 -1.46 -6.68
C THR A 232 -16.66 -2.42 -7.31
N ALA A 233 -16.25 -3.65 -7.65
CA ALA A 233 -17.16 -4.65 -8.18
C ALA A 233 -18.25 -5.07 -7.18
N ALA A 234 -17.97 -4.99 -5.87
CA ALA A 234 -18.94 -5.20 -4.80
C ALA A 234 -19.82 -3.98 -4.50
N ALA A 235 -19.57 -2.83 -5.15
CA ALA A 235 -20.15 -1.53 -4.82
C ALA A 235 -19.97 -1.13 -3.33
N ASP A 236 -18.89 -1.58 -2.69
CA ASP A 236 -18.57 -1.24 -1.30
C ASP A 236 -17.62 -0.03 -1.24
N ALA A 237 -18.23 1.15 -1.23
CA ALA A 237 -17.52 2.43 -1.22
C ALA A 237 -16.70 2.66 0.07
N GLU A 238 -17.15 2.15 1.22
CA GLU A 238 -16.46 2.34 2.49
C GLU A 238 -15.16 1.50 2.52
N THR A 239 -15.22 0.24 2.10
CA THR A 239 -14.03 -0.62 1.96
C THR A 239 -13.07 -0.07 0.90
N ALA A 240 -13.58 0.38 -0.24
CA ALA A 240 -12.76 1.01 -1.28
C ALA A 240 -12.03 2.27 -0.78
N ALA A 241 -12.73 3.16 -0.06
CA ALA A 241 -12.16 4.35 0.55
C ALA A 241 -11.05 4.01 1.55
N ALA A 242 -11.23 2.95 2.35
CA ALA A 242 -10.20 2.47 3.26
C ALA A 242 -8.97 1.93 2.52
N ILE A 243 -9.13 1.17 1.44
CA ILE A 243 -8.03 0.69 0.60
C ILE A 243 -7.24 1.85 0.01
N VAL A 244 -7.90 2.85 -0.57
CA VAL A 244 -7.22 4.04 -1.12
C VAL A 244 -6.49 4.80 -0.01
N THR A 245 -7.08 4.92 1.18
CA THR A 245 -6.43 5.61 2.31
C THR A 245 -5.21 4.85 2.84
N LEU A 246 -5.20 3.50 2.79
CA LEU A 246 -4.01 2.70 3.08
C LEU A 246 -2.92 2.90 2.00
N HIS A 247 -3.35 2.98 0.73
CA HIS A 247 -2.49 3.24 -0.43
C HIS A 247 -1.84 4.63 -0.35
N VAL A 248 -2.56 5.67 0.06
CA VAL A 248 -2.02 7.01 0.33
C VAL A 248 -0.79 6.95 1.25
N GLY A 249 -0.85 6.15 2.30
CA GLY A 249 0.30 6.02 3.21
C GLY A 249 1.55 5.50 2.49
N GLN A 250 1.39 4.64 1.46
CA GLN A 250 2.48 4.13 0.66
C GLN A 250 3.19 5.25 -0.12
N TYR A 251 2.42 6.14 -0.76
CA TYR A 251 2.97 7.30 -1.46
C TYR A 251 3.77 8.20 -0.51
N LEU A 252 3.26 8.41 0.70
CA LEU A 252 3.93 9.23 1.71
C LEU A 252 5.24 8.60 2.20
N ASP A 253 5.34 7.27 2.24
CA ASP A 253 6.60 6.60 2.60
C ASP A 253 7.71 6.81 1.55
N LEU A 254 7.31 7.05 0.29
CA LEU A 254 8.18 7.35 -0.86
C LEU A 254 8.29 8.86 -1.16
N GLN A 255 7.80 9.70 -0.25
CA GLN A 255 7.85 11.17 -0.38
C GLN A 255 6.98 11.79 -1.49
N LEU A 256 6.03 11.03 -2.05
CA LEU A 256 5.11 11.43 -3.11
C LEU A 256 3.83 12.09 -2.55
N HIS A 257 4.00 13.21 -1.85
CA HIS A 257 2.94 13.86 -1.07
C HIS A 257 1.89 14.60 -1.92
N GLU A 258 2.21 14.96 -3.16
CA GLU A 258 1.24 15.58 -4.07
C GLU A 258 0.25 14.54 -4.60
N GLU A 259 0.73 13.38 -5.05
CA GLU A 259 -0.13 12.25 -5.44
C GLU A 259 -0.94 11.73 -4.25
N ALA A 260 -0.34 11.66 -3.06
CA ALA A 260 -1.04 11.31 -1.84
C ALA A 260 -2.21 12.28 -1.55
N ALA A 261 -2.01 13.59 -1.78
CA ALA A 261 -3.05 14.59 -1.61
C ALA A 261 -4.20 14.39 -2.62
N GLU A 262 -3.89 14.12 -3.89
CA GLU A 262 -4.88 13.84 -4.92
C GLU A 262 -5.77 12.64 -4.56
N LEU A 263 -5.15 11.55 -4.09
CA LEU A 263 -5.89 10.34 -3.68
C LEU A 263 -6.78 10.57 -2.46
N VAL A 264 -6.30 11.25 -1.41
CA VAL A 264 -7.13 11.56 -0.23
C VAL A 264 -8.29 12.48 -0.60
N MET A 265 -8.07 13.47 -1.48
CA MET A 265 -9.14 14.34 -1.97
C MET A 265 -10.18 13.56 -2.77
N ALA A 266 -9.76 12.62 -3.63
CA ALA A 266 -10.68 11.76 -4.37
C ALA A 266 -11.57 10.94 -3.43
N VAL A 267 -11.00 10.35 -2.38
CA VAL A 267 -11.78 9.63 -1.35
C VAL A 267 -12.80 10.55 -0.68
N GLY A 268 -12.38 11.73 -0.23
CA GLY A 268 -13.29 12.69 0.42
C GLY A 268 -14.42 13.15 -0.50
N LYS A 269 -14.10 13.42 -1.77
CA LYS A 269 -15.06 13.80 -2.80
C LYS A 269 -16.10 12.69 -3.03
N LEU A 270 -15.64 11.46 -3.27
CA LEU A 270 -16.51 10.30 -3.47
C LEU A 270 -17.48 10.11 -2.29
N LEU A 271 -16.95 10.06 -1.06
CA LEU A 271 -17.76 9.84 0.14
C LEU A 271 -18.83 10.93 0.31
N ASN A 272 -18.48 12.19 0.01
CA ASN A 272 -19.40 13.33 0.14
C ASN A 272 -20.44 13.37 -0.99
N GLU A 273 -20.03 13.25 -2.25
CA GLU A 273 -20.92 13.33 -3.41
C GLU A 273 -21.92 12.17 -3.47
N GLN A 274 -21.47 10.97 -3.09
CA GLN A 274 -22.31 9.77 -3.01
C GLN A 274 -23.03 9.63 -1.66
N GLN A 275 -22.86 10.60 -0.75
CA GLN A 275 -23.48 10.64 0.57
C GLN A 275 -23.29 9.33 1.37
N ILE A 276 -22.08 8.76 1.28
CA ILE A 276 -21.75 7.49 1.94
C ILE A 276 -21.70 7.70 3.45
N SER A 277 -22.54 6.98 4.19
CA SER A 277 -22.48 6.94 5.64
C SER A 277 -21.31 6.06 6.09
N VAL A 278 -20.20 6.68 6.52
CA VAL A 278 -19.03 5.98 7.06
C VAL A 278 -19.38 5.39 8.43
N LYS A 279 -19.33 4.07 8.55
CA LYS A 279 -19.72 3.31 9.74
C LYS A 279 -18.57 3.14 10.72
N ASP A 280 -17.33 3.12 10.24
CA ASP A 280 -16.13 3.01 11.06
C ASP A 280 -15.39 4.36 11.17
N PRO A 281 -15.45 5.06 12.33
CA PRO A 281 -14.73 6.32 12.55
C PRO A 281 -13.22 6.24 12.34
N ALA A 282 -12.64 5.03 12.41
CA ALA A 282 -11.22 4.82 12.16
C ALA A 282 -10.81 5.21 10.73
N LEU A 283 -11.70 5.07 9.75
CA LEU A 283 -11.44 5.49 8.36
C LEU A 283 -11.20 6.99 8.29
N VAL A 284 -12.13 7.77 8.85
CA VAL A 284 -12.05 9.24 8.82
C VAL A 284 -10.85 9.73 9.65
N ALA A 285 -10.58 9.10 10.80
CA ALA A 285 -9.39 9.38 11.59
C ALA A 285 -8.09 9.09 10.81
N LEU A 286 -8.04 8.00 10.03
CA LEU A 286 -6.92 7.66 9.14
C LEU A 286 -6.76 8.67 8.01
N MET A 287 -7.83 9.08 7.35
CA MET A 287 -7.78 10.14 6.33
C MET A 287 -7.15 11.41 6.92
N HIS A 288 -7.61 11.87 8.08
CA HIS A 288 -7.05 13.02 8.77
C HIS A 288 -5.58 12.84 9.17
N ALA A 289 -5.17 11.65 9.61
CA ALA A 289 -3.78 11.35 9.93
C ALA A 289 -2.87 11.39 8.69
N GLN A 290 -3.34 10.93 7.52
CA GLN A 290 -2.60 11.07 6.27
C GLN A 290 -2.57 12.52 5.77
N THR A 291 -3.68 13.26 5.89
CA THR A 291 -3.71 14.71 5.61
C THR A 291 -2.70 15.47 6.45
N ALA A 292 -2.53 15.10 7.73
CA ALA A 292 -1.52 15.70 8.58
C ALA A 292 -0.09 15.46 8.06
N ARG A 293 0.23 14.25 7.62
CA ARG A 293 1.52 13.95 6.98
C ARG A 293 1.73 14.74 5.70
N ILE A 294 0.70 14.87 4.86
CA ILE A 294 0.76 15.72 3.64
C ILE A 294 1.12 17.17 4.00
N HIS A 295 0.44 17.76 5.00
CA HIS A 295 0.77 19.11 5.48
C HIS A 295 2.20 19.20 6.03
N ALA A 296 2.64 18.20 6.80
CA ALA A 296 3.99 18.16 7.35
C ALA A 296 5.06 18.17 6.25
N MET A 297 4.89 17.36 5.20
CA MET A 297 5.83 17.26 4.08
C MET A 297 5.86 18.54 3.22
N ARG A 298 4.80 19.35 3.28
CA ARG A 298 4.73 20.71 2.70
C ARG A 298 5.27 21.80 3.64
N GLY A 299 5.72 21.46 4.84
CA GLY A 299 6.20 22.43 5.84
C GLY A 299 5.10 23.14 6.65
N ASP A 300 3.84 22.71 6.55
CA ASP A 300 2.69 23.34 7.20
C ASP A 300 2.35 22.69 8.56
N ASP A 301 3.03 23.13 9.64
CA ASP A 301 2.77 22.63 11.00
C ASP A 301 1.34 22.97 11.48
N LEU A 302 0.75 24.06 11.01
CA LEU A 302 -0.59 24.48 11.44
C LEU A 302 -1.66 23.55 10.83
N GLY A 303 -1.60 23.30 9.52
CA GLY A 303 -2.47 22.34 8.84
C GLY A 303 -2.33 20.93 9.42
N ARG A 304 -1.09 20.51 9.70
CA ARG A 304 -0.79 19.23 10.35
C ARG A 304 -1.51 19.08 11.70
N ARG A 305 -1.39 20.08 12.59
CA ARG A 305 -2.05 20.07 13.91
C ARG A 305 -3.57 20.06 13.79
N ARG A 306 -4.13 20.87 12.89
CA ARG A 306 -5.59 20.92 12.65
C ARG A 306 -6.10 19.57 12.21
N ALA A 307 -5.46 18.94 11.22
CA ALA A 307 -5.84 17.63 10.72
C ALA A 307 -5.80 16.56 11.83
N LEU A 308 -4.73 16.49 12.63
CA LEU A 308 -4.66 15.56 13.78
C LEU A 308 -5.72 15.83 14.84
N SER A 309 -6.05 17.10 15.10
CA SER A 309 -7.13 17.48 16.01
C SER A 309 -8.49 17.00 15.51
N SER A 310 -8.78 17.16 14.22
CA SER A 310 -10.01 16.65 13.59
C SER A 310 -10.08 15.12 13.69
N GLY A 311 -8.98 14.41 13.40
CA GLY A 311 -8.92 12.96 13.54
C GLY A 311 -9.15 12.49 14.99
N ARG A 312 -8.67 13.24 15.97
CA ARG A 312 -8.92 12.96 17.39
C ARG A 312 -10.39 13.16 17.77
N GLN A 313 -10.98 14.28 17.35
CA GLN A 313 -12.38 14.57 17.58
C GLN A 313 -13.29 13.47 17.01
N VAL A 314 -12.98 12.99 15.81
CA VAL A 314 -13.71 11.86 15.18
C VAL A 314 -13.66 10.60 16.04
N LEU A 315 -12.52 10.27 16.64
CA LEU A 315 -12.44 9.11 17.55
C LEU A 315 -13.15 9.35 18.89
N ASP A 316 -13.18 10.59 19.38
CA ASP A 316 -13.84 10.96 20.63
C ASP A 316 -15.37 10.91 20.51
N THR A 317 -15.92 11.37 19.37
CA THR A 317 -17.37 11.51 19.16
C THR A 317 -17.98 10.42 18.29
N GLY A 318 -17.16 9.67 17.54
CA GLY A 318 -17.61 8.66 16.60
C GLY A 318 -18.16 7.42 17.31
N VAL A 319 -19.44 7.15 17.13
CA VAL A 319 -20.04 5.88 17.51
C VAL A 319 -19.90 4.92 16.33
N ALA A 320 -19.07 3.89 16.49
CA ALA A 320 -18.92 2.86 15.47
C ALA A 320 -20.22 2.06 15.32
N SER A 321 -20.84 2.13 14.13
CA SER A 321 -21.97 1.28 13.74
C SER A 321 -21.52 0.06 12.92
N GLY A 322 -20.23 0.02 12.55
CA GLY A 322 -19.56 -1.06 11.85
C GLY A 322 -18.07 -1.09 12.17
N SER A 323 -17.37 -2.08 11.62
CA SER A 323 -15.94 -2.28 11.83
C SER A 323 -15.30 -2.78 10.54
N LEU A 324 -14.36 -2.02 9.98
CA LEU A 324 -13.55 -2.46 8.85
C LEU A 324 -12.37 -3.30 9.35
N PRO A 325 -12.30 -4.61 9.05
CA PRO A 325 -11.22 -5.49 9.51
C PRO A 325 -9.83 -5.05 9.03
N ILE A 326 -9.76 -4.42 7.87
CA ILE A 326 -8.52 -3.93 7.25
C ILE A 326 -7.93 -2.71 7.93
N LEU A 327 -8.72 -1.97 8.72
CA LEU A 327 -8.24 -0.82 9.45
C LEU A 327 -7.69 -1.30 10.79
N PRO A 328 -6.35 -1.30 10.97
CA PRO A 328 -5.78 -2.07 12.07
C PRO A 328 -6.02 -1.40 13.44
N ILE A 329 -6.61 -0.19 13.50
CA ILE A 329 -6.36 0.71 14.63
C ILE A 329 -7.48 1.72 14.93
N ARG A 330 -7.94 1.72 16.18
CA ARG A 330 -9.01 2.59 16.71
C ARG A 330 -8.64 3.29 18.02
N CYS A 331 -7.41 3.81 18.15
CA CYS A 331 -6.99 4.35 19.44
C CYS A 331 -6.17 5.64 19.37
N HIS A 332 -6.30 6.46 20.42
CA HIS A 332 -5.52 7.69 20.58
C HIS A 332 -4.02 7.45 20.64
N ALA A 333 -3.59 6.29 21.14
CA ALA A 333 -2.18 5.93 21.18
C ALA A 333 -1.59 5.85 19.77
N TRP A 334 -2.37 5.39 18.80
CA TRP A 334 -1.95 5.37 17.41
C TRP A 334 -1.96 6.75 16.75
N LEU A 335 -2.98 7.58 16.97
CA LEU A 335 -2.95 8.96 16.50
C LEU A 335 -1.74 9.72 17.06
N ARG A 336 -1.33 9.41 18.30
CA ARG A 336 -0.09 9.94 18.88
C ARG A 336 1.15 9.45 18.10
N LEU A 337 1.22 8.19 17.70
CA LEU A 337 2.33 7.69 16.87
C LEU A 337 2.34 8.36 15.49
N MET A 338 1.17 8.57 14.87
CA MET A 338 1.04 9.30 13.61
C MET A 338 1.47 10.77 13.73
N ASP A 339 1.20 11.41 14.86
CA ASP A 339 1.71 12.76 15.18
C ASP A 339 3.25 12.75 15.18
N GLY A 340 3.87 11.76 15.83
CA GLY A 340 5.33 11.54 15.79
C GLY A 340 5.87 11.35 14.38
N VAL A 341 5.21 10.53 13.56
CA VAL A 341 5.58 10.35 12.15
C VAL A 341 5.49 11.67 11.38
N SER A 342 4.41 12.44 11.57
CA SER A 342 4.24 13.73 10.89
C SER A 342 5.27 14.78 11.35
N LEU A 343 5.71 14.75 12.61
CA LEU A 343 6.78 15.64 13.09
C LEU A 343 8.14 15.24 12.52
N LEU A 344 8.39 13.94 12.35
CA LEU A 344 9.58 13.45 11.66
C LEU A 344 9.56 13.87 10.18
N ASP A 345 8.43 13.73 9.49
CA ASP A 345 8.23 14.18 8.10
C ASP A 345 8.41 15.72 7.96
N LEU A 346 8.14 16.50 9.02
CA LEU A 346 8.38 17.94 9.11
C LEU A 346 9.85 18.31 9.44
N GLY A 347 10.71 17.32 9.69
CA GLY A 347 12.12 17.54 10.07
C GLY A 347 12.32 17.97 11.53
N GLN A 348 11.43 17.57 12.44
CA GLN A 348 11.48 17.94 13.87
C GLN A 348 11.64 16.71 14.78
N PRO A 349 12.80 16.02 14.73
CA PRO A 349 13.00 14.76 15.44
C PRO A 349 12.98 14.91 16.97
N ASP A 350 13.39 16.06 17.49
CA ASP A 350 13.37 16.45 18.91
C ASP A 350 11.95 16.48 19.49
N ARG A 351 10.98 16.92 18.67
CA ARG A 351 9.56 16.88 19.02
C ARG A 351 8.98 15.48 18.78
N ALA A 352 9.34 14.85 17.66
CA ALA A 352 8.81 13.55 17.26
C ALA A 352 9.07 12.44 18.30
N ILE A 353 10.25 12.39 18.91
CA ILE A 353 10.64 11.29 19.81
C ILE A 353 9.67 11.10 20.99
N LYS A 354 9.10 12.20 21.51
CA LYS A 354 8.14 12.18 22.63
C LYS A 354 6.84 11.47 22.27
N HIS A 355 6.50 11.44 20.99
CA HIS A 355 5.30 10.79 20.48
C HIS A 355 5.48 9.29 20.30
N PHE A 356 6.72 8.82 20.15
CA PHE A 356 7.06 7.39 20.05
C PHE A 356 7.22 6.68 21.40
N ALA A 357 7.11 7.39 22.53
CA ALA A 357 7.18 6.78 23.87
C ALA A 357 6.36 5.48 24.04
N PRO A 358 5.12 5.36 23.50
CA PRO A 358 4.33 4.13 23.67
C PRO A 358 4.94 2.89 23.04
N VAL A 359 5.73 3.02 21.96
CA VAL A 359 6.39 1.89 21.28
C VAL A 359 7.83 1.68 21.75
N LEU A 360 8.42 2.67 22.42
CA LEU A 360 9.77 2.57 23.00
C LEU A 360 9.75 1.92 24.39
N SER A 361 8.66 2.07 25.16
CA SER A 361 8.49 1.41 26.46
C SER A 361 8.00 -0.03 26.31
N THR A 362 8.77 -1.02 26.77
CA THR A 362 8.36 -2.45 26.73
C THR A 362 7.03 -2.70 27.44
N ALA A 363 6.77 -2.00 28.55
CA ALA A 363 5.55 -2.15 29.33
C ALA A 363 4.32 -1.57 28.59
N GLU A 364 4.47 -0.40 27.95
CA GLU A 364 3.38 0.22 27.18
C GLU A 364 3.17 -0.47 25.84
N ALA A 365 4.24 -0.85 25.14
CA ALA A 365 4.19 -1.49 23.82
C ALA A 365 3.40 -2.80 23.82
N THR A 366 3.41 -3.53 24.93
CA THR A 366 2.64 -4.78 25.10
C THR A 366 1.15 -4.51 25.29
N ARG A 367 0.77 -3.33 25.78
CA ARG A 367 -0.61 -2.91 26.00
C ARG A 367 -1.20 -2.13 24.82
N LEU A 368 -0.38 -1.73 23.86
CA LEU A 368 -0.84 -1.10 22.64
C LEU A 368 -1.73 -2.07 21.85
N PRO A 369 -2.97 -1.69 21.51
CA PRO A 369 -3.87 -2.52 20.71
C PRO A 369 -3.49 -2.44 19.22
N LEU A 370 -2.23 -2.74 18.92
CA LEU A 370 -1.63 -2.68 17.59
C LEU A 370 -1.10 -4.06 17.19
N PRO A 371 -1.35 -4.52 15.95
CA PRO A 371 -0.69 -5.70 15.41
C PRO A 371 0.85 -5.60 15.54
N PRO A 372 1.58 -6.70 15.83
CA PRO A 372 3.04 -6.75 15.83
C PRO A 372 3.71 -6.03 14.65
N ALA A 373 3.24 -6.28 13.43
CA ALA A 373 3.78 -5.65 12.23
C ALA A 373 3.59 -4.12 12.21
N ALA A 374 2.41 -3.63 12.65
CA ALA A 374 2.16 -2.20 12.78
C ALA A 374 3.01 -1.56 13.89
N ARG A 375 3.21 -2.24 15.03
CA ARG A 375 4.12 -1.77 16.08
C ARG A 375 5.55 -1.65 15.56
N ALA A 376 6.03 -2.67 14.87
CA ALA A 376 7.37 -2.68 14.29
C ALA A 376 7.59 -1.49 13.34
N MET A 377 6.60 -1.16 12.50
CA MET A 377 6.65 0.03 11.63
C MET A 377 6.91 1.32 12.43
N TYR A 378 6.16 1.55 13.52
CA TYR A 378 6.34 2.74 14.35
C TYR A 378 7.64 2.70 15.16
N MET A 379 8.11 1.52 15.56
CA MET A 379 9.44 1.38 16.18
C MET A 379 10.56 1.74 15.19
N LEU A 380 10.44 1.36 13.92
CA LEU A 380 11.41 1.76 12.89
C LEU A 380 11.41 3.28 12.66
N ARG A 381 10.24 3.93 12.67
CA ARG A 381 10.16 5.42 12.64
C ARG A 381 10.76 6.06 13.89
N ALA A 382 10.61 5.43 15.06
CA ALA A 382 11.28 5.87 16.28
C ALA A 382 12.80 5.72 16.20
N ALA A 383 13.30 4.62 15.62
CA ALA A 383 14.72 4.41 15.37
C ALA A 383 15.28 5.44 14.37
N GLU A 384 14.57 5.75 13.28
CA GLU A 384 14.93 6.86 12.37
C GLU A 384 15.06 8.19 13.13
N THR A 385 14.13 8.45 14.05
CA THR A 385 14.16 9.65 14.92
C THR A 385 15.37 9.65 15.85
N GLN A 386 15.71 8.51 16.46
CA GLN A 386 16.89 8.36 17.33
C GLN A 386 18.19 8.59 16.56
N VAL A 387 18.32 8.05 15.34
CA VAL A 387 19.49 8.32 14.49
C VAL A 387 19.59 9.82 14.14
N ALA A 388 18.47 10.46 13.80
CA ALA A 388 18.44 11.89 13.51
C ALA A 388 18.84 12.77 14.72
N LEU A 389 18.68 12.25 15.94
CA LEU A 389 19.11 12.89 17.19
C LEU A 389 20.54 12.54 17.62
N GLY A 390 21.27 11.71 16.85
CA GLY A 390 22.62 11.31 17.19
C GLY A 390 22.73 10.05 18.06
N ASP A 391 21.62 9.39 18.40
CA ASP A 391 21.58 8.23 19.29
C ASP A 391 21.56 6.90 18.50
N GLY A 392 22.72 6.55 17.93
CA GLY A 392 22.89 5.32 17.16
C GLY A 392 22.68 4.04 17.99
N ILE A 393 22.97 4.07 19.30
CA ILE A 393 22.82 2.89 20.18
C ILE A 393 21.34 2.59 20.39
N ALA A 394 20.55 3.58 20.81
CA ALA A 394 19.12 3.40 21.03
C ALA A 394 18.38 3.05 19.72
N ALA A 395 18.84 3.63 18.60
CA ALA A 395 18.33 3.30 17.27
C ALA A 395 18.55 1.83 16.90
N ALA A 396 19.77 1.31 17.08
CA ALA A 396 20.08 -0.10 16.78
C ALA A 396 19.27 -1.07 17.65
N ASP A 397 19.14 -0.79 18.95
CA ASP A 397 18.34 -1.59 19.87
C ASP A 397 16.84 -1.57 19.51
N THR A 398 16.31 -0.40 19.17
CA THR A 398 14.91 -0.24 18.74
C THR A 398 14.65 -0.98 17.41
N ALA A 399 15.58 -0.89 16.46
CA ALA A 399 15.50 -1.59 15.18
C ALA A 399 15.58 -3.13 15.35
N ALA A 400 16.44 -3.62 16.25
CA ALA A 400 16.52 -5.05 16.57
C ALA A 400 15.21 -5.61 17.16
N ARG A 401 14.57 -4.86 18.07
CA ARG A 401 13.24 -5.25 18.59
C ARG A 401 12.17 -5.23 17.50
N ALA A 402 12.21 -4.24 16.60
CA ALA A 402 11.28 -4.20 15.47
C ALA A 402 11.47 -5.40 14.53
N ALA A 403 12.71 -5.78 14.21
CA ALA A 403 13.03 -6.95 13.39
C ALA A 403 12.52 -8.26 14.03
N THR A 404 12.57 -8.36 15.37
CA THR A 404 12.01 -9.49 16.11
C THR A 404 10.50 -9.59 15.91
N LEU A 405 9.76 -8.48 16.02
CA LEU A 405 8.30 -8.44 15.78
C LEU A 405 7.93 -8.78 14.34
N LEU A 406 8.82 -8.48 13.40
CA LEU A 406 8.65 -8.80 11.98
C LEU A 406 9.01 -10.25 11.65
N GLY A 407 9.63 -10.99 12.58
CA GLY A 407 10.03 -12.38 12.37
C GLY A 407 11.20 -12.54 11.40
N GLY A 408 12.14 -11.60 11.38
CA GLY A 408 13.29 -11.63 10.46
C GLY A 408 13.00 -11.10 9.05
N VAL A 409 11.79 -10.60 8.81
CA VAL A 409 11.43 -9.92 7.56
C VAL A 409 12.23 -8.63 7.40
N ARG A 410 12.86 -8.46 6.23
CA ARG A 410 13.58 -7.24 5.85
C ARG A 410 12.59 -6.11 5.53
N ALA A 411 12.33 -5.24 6.50
CA ALA A 411 11.51 -4.05 6.30
C ALA A 411 12.30 -2.91 5.62
N ALA A 412 11.68 -2.15 4.71
CA ALA A 412 12.33 -1.00 4.06
C ALA A 412 12.76 0.08 5.06
N ALA A 413 11.93 0.35 6.07
CA ALA A 413 12.31 1.30 7.12
C ALA A 413 13.53 0.79 7.93
N ALA A 414 13.72 -0.53 8.04
CA ALA A 414 14.93 -1.09 8.64
C ALA A 414 16.17 -0.84 7.76
N GLU A 415 16.03 -0.84 6.44
CA GLU A 415 17.12 -0.48 5.51
C GLU A 415 17.53 0.98 5.62
N ARG A 416 16.57 1.91 5.75
CA ARG A 416 16.88 3.34 5.98
C ARG A 416 17.63 3.54 7.30
N VAL A 417 17.17 2.90 8.36
CA VAL A 417 17.86 2.92 9.66
C VAL A 417 19.24 2.28 9.55
N ARG A 418 19.37 1.14 8.86
CA ARG A 418 20.64 0.43 8.64
C ARG A 418 21.66 1.30 7.92
N PHE A 419 21.24 1.96 6.83
CA PHE A 419 22.07 2.91 6.09
C PHE A 419 22.52 4.06 6.98
N ALA A 420 21.61 4.66 7.75
CA ALA A 420 21.95 5.75 8.65
C ALA A 420 22.87 5.31 9.81
N LEU A 421 22.73 4.07 10.29
CA LEU A 421 23.58 3.47 11.31
C LEU A 421 25.01 3.17 10.84
N HIS A 422 25.30 3.16 9.53
CA HIS A 422 26.68 2.96 9.04
C HIS A 422 27.64 4.05 9.53
N ALA A 423 27.15 5.26 9.81
CA ALA A 423 27.92 6.34 10.43
C ALA A 423 28.37 6.02 11.87
N TYR A 424 27.76 5.00 12.51
CA TYR A 424 27.96 4.61 13.90
C TYR A 424 28.64 3.23 14.03
N THR A 425 29.25 2.70 12.96
CA THR A 425 29.96 1.40 12.96
C THR A 425 31.10 1.31 13.97
N HIS A 426 31.65 2.44 14.40
CA HIS A 426 32.63 2.53 15.47
C HIS A 426 32.08 2.11 16.85
N LEU A 427 30.75 2.05 17.02
CA LEU A 427 30.10 1.59 18.25
C LEU A 427 29.86 0.07 18.19
N PRO A 428 30.40 -0.73 19.14
CA PRO A 428 30.33 -2.19 19.08
C PRO A 428 28.91 -2.76 19.03
N SER A 429 27.95 -2.14 19.74
CA SER A 429 26.55 -2.56 19.74
C SER A 429 25.87 -2.36 18.39
N VAL A 430 26.20 -1.26 17.70
CA VAL A 430 25.69 -0.97 16.34
C VAL A 430 26.29 -1.95 15.35
N ASN A 431 27.61 -2.18 15.41
CA ASN A 431 28.26 -3.13 14.51
C ASN A 431 27.69 -4.55 14.66
N LYS A 432 27.48 -5.01 15.91
CA LYS A 432 26.83 -6.30 16.18
C LYS A 432 25.42 -6.40 15.60
N PHE A 433 24.65 -5.31 15.66
CA PHE A 433 23.31 -5.28 15.06
C PHE A 433 23.40 -5.36 13.53
N LEU A 434 24.27 -4.57 12.90
CA LEU A 434 24.48 -4.57 11.44
C LEU A 434 24.94 -5.95 10.93
N GLU A 435 25.75 -6.69 11.70
CA GLU A 435 26.18 -8.06 11.39
C GLU A 435 25.08 -9.12 11.57
N SER A 436 24.01 -8.81 12.32
CA SER A 436 22.92 -9.75 12.63
C SER A 436 21.76 -9.74 11.64
N LEU A 437 21.77 -8.80 10.68
CA LEU A 437 20.76 -8.61 9.62
C LEU A 437 21.21 -9.26 8.30
#